data_AF-A0A848CJP2-F1
#
_entry.id   AF-A0A848CJP2-F1
#
_cell.length_a   1.000
_cell.length_b   1.000
_cell.length_c   1.000
_cell.angle_alpha   90.00
_cell.angle_beta   90.00
_cell.angle_gamma   90.00
#
_symmetry.space_group_name_H-M   'P 1'
#
loop_
_entity.id
_entity.type
_entity.pdbx_description
1 polymer ?
#
loop_
_entity_poly.entity_id
_entity_poly.type
_entity_poly.pdbx_seq_one_letter_code
_entity_poly.pdbx_strand_id
1 'polypeptide(L)'
;MSSVRPSGLKWWGSRTKYRDRDIVWTAWRHAECASSEHAKHNQGCRTRVMANINGPSTTSGRGNLSFTTINLPRLAIEASNEAHDSYEAASAAVYERFMHKLDETLDLVIGQLLERFEIQAERHVYNYPFLMGQGVWMDSDKLKREDTVRDVIKHGTLGIGFIGLAEAMKAIFGRNHAESKEVWDHAYKVVERIRNLSDQATKAYHLNFSVIATPAEGLSGRFVRIDRKEFGEIEGVTDRPYYTNSFHVPVYEQVGVFRKIDLEAPFHALCNGGHITYVELDGDVSKNPEAFEEIITYMRHAGIGYGSINHAVDYDPVCGYTGIINDVCPRCGRREGEGIELSRLEELRRQNGGK
;
A
#
# COMPACT_ATOMS: atom_id res chain seq x y z
N MET A 1 12.14 4.62 56.25
CA MET A 1 12.96 3.59 55.58
C MET A 1 12.13 3.01 54.43
N SER A 2 11.96 3.67 53.28
CA SER A 2 12.91 3.89 52.16
C SER A 2 13.51 2.60 51.57
N SER A 3 12.88 2.09 50.51
CA SER A 3 13.52 1.63 49.25
C SER A 3 12.38 1.35 48.24
N VAL A 4 12.07 2.27 47.32
CA VAL A 4 12.67 2.54 46.00
C VAL A 4 12.09 1.65 44.87
N ARG A 5 11.49 2.37 43.90
CA ARG A 5 10.72 2.10 42.66
C ARG A 5 11.52 1.38 41.54
N PRO A 6 10.97 1.03 40.33
CA PRO A 6 9.87 1.69 39.55
C PRO A 6 8.84 0.74 38.87
N SER A 7 7.55 1.05 38.64
CA SER A 7 6.81 2.22 38.11
C SER A 7 7.02 2.53 36.62
N GLY A 8 6.17 1.94 35.77
CA GLY A 8 5.52 2.62 34.65
C GLY A 8 6.19 2.54 33.27
N LEU A 9 5.79 1.57 32.45
CA LEU A 9 5.83 1.74 30.99
C LEU A 9 4.79 2.82 30.63
N LYS A 10 5.26 4.04 30.36
CA LYS A 10 4.44 5.11 29.78
C LYS A 10 4.36 4.90 28.28
N TRP A 11 3.14 4.77 27.80
CA TRP A 11 2.75 5.06 26.43
C TRP A 11 3.35 6.39 25.96
N TRP A 12 4.11 6.40 24.86
CA TRP A 12 4.39 7.61 24.10
C TRP A 12 3.23 7.89 23.14
N GLY A 13 2.08 8.19 23.74
CA GLY A 13 0.93 8.82 23.13
C GLY A 13 0.58 10.06 23.93
N SER A 14 1.54 10.95 24.18
CA SER A 14 1.23 12.26 24.74
C SER A 14 0.76 13.17 23.61
N ARG A 15 -0.49 13.65 23.71
CA ARG A 15 -0.93 14.85 23.00
C ARG A 15 -0.03 16.02 23.44
N THR A 16 0.91 16.38 22.58
CA THR A 16 1.66 17.65 22.57
C THR A 16 1.66 18.15 21.13
N LYS A 17 1.37 19.43 20.94
CA LYS A 17 0.62 20.01 19.81
C LYS A 17 1.54 20.59 18.70
N TYR A 18 2.80 20.17 18.62
CA TYR A 18 3.78 20.64 17.63
C TYR A 18 3.92 19.78 16.39
N ARG A 19 2.90 18.98 16.09
CA ARG A 19 3.01 17.94 15.09
C ARG A 19 1.81 17.94 14.18
N ASP A 20 1.78 18.93 13.28
CA ASP A 20 1.58 18.55 11.89
C ASP A 20 2.93 17.97 11.43
N ARG A 21 3.15 16.69 11.78
CA ARG A 21 4.26 15.91 11.22
C ARG A 21 3.89 15.64 9.79
N ASP A 22 4.41 16.44 8.88
CA ASP A 22 4.38 16.08 7.48
C ASP A 22 5.39 14.94 7.29
N ILE A 23 4.87 13.74 6.99
CA ILE A 23 5.72 12.66 6.48
C ILE A 23 6.18 13.11 5.09
N VAL A 24 7.45 13.49 4.98
CA VAL A 24 8.05 13.79 3.68
C VAL A 24 8.39 12.46 3.01
N TRP A 25 7.55 12.07 2.06
CA TRP A 25 7.75 10.90 1.21
C TRP A 25 8.90 11.17 0.23
N THR A 26 10.06 10.55 0.46
CA THR A 26 11.03 10.41 -0.64
C THR A 26 10.73 9.08 -1.32
N ALA A 27 10.20 9.14 -2.54
CA ALA A 27 9.83 7.98 -3.34
C ALA A 27 10.91 7.71 -4.38
N TRP A 28 11.48 6.50 -4.38
CA TRP A 28 12.45 6.06 -5.37
C TRP A 28 11.86 4.97 -6.28
N ARG A 29 12.21 5.00 -7.56
CA ARG A 29 11.68 4.10 -8.59
C ARG A 29 12.83 3.37 -9.28
N HIS A 30 12.72 2.04 -9.36
CA HIS A 30 13.63 1.27 -10.18
C HIS A 30 13.23 1.32 -11.66
N ALA A 31 14.01 2.05 -12.46
CA ALA A 31 13.99 1.98 -13.91
C ALA A 31 15.03 0.95 -14.38
N GLU A 32 14.63 -0.30 -14.56
CA GLU A 32 15.43 -1.24 -15.35
C GLU A 32 15.34 -0.83 -16.82
N CYS A 33 16.48 -0.33 -17.32
CA CYS A 33 16.93 -0.34 -18.71
C CYS A 33 15.86 -0.15 -19.80
N ALA A 34 15.52 1.10 -20.06
CA ALA A 34 15.20 1.57 -21.39
C ALA A 34 15.44 3.07 -21.42
N SER A 35 15.73 3.60 -22.60
CA SER A 35 15.81 5.03 -22.90
C SER A 35 14.78 5.85 -22.10
N SER A 36 15.07 7.13 -21.88
CA SER A 36 14.25 8.13 -21.17
C SER A 36 12.75 8.21 -21.57
N GLU A 37 12.29 7.43 -22.54
CA GLU A 37 10.89 7.24 -22.93
C GLU A 37 10.10 6.18 -22.13
N HIS A 38 10.75 5.32 -21.32
CA HIS A 38 10.11 4.12 -20.74
C HIS A 38 10.01 4.08 -19.21
N ALA A 39 10.11 5.22 -18.52
CA ALA A 39 9.89 5.25 -17.08
C ALA A 39 8.50 4.67 -16.73
N LYS A 40 8.47 3.66 -15.86
CA LYS A 40 7.24 2.99 -15.41
C LYS A 40 6.51 3.92 -14.43
N HIS A 41 5.46 4.59 -14.89
CA HIS A 41 4.69 5.55 -14.08
C HIS A 41 3.54 4.86 -13.32
N ASN A 42 3.31 5.29 -12.07
CA ASN A 42 2.15 4.91 -11.30
C ASN A 42 1.02 5.93 -11.53
N GLN A 43 -0.21 5.45 -11.70
CA GLN A 43 -1.42 6.26 -11.67
C GLN A 43 -1.89 6.40 -10.22
N GLY A 44 -2.13 7.63 -9.76
CA GLY A 44 -2.49 7.90 -8.36
C GLY A 44 -1.40 7.44 -7.37
N CYS A 45 -1.80 6.86 -6.24
CA CYS A 45 -0.87 6.49 -5.16
C CYS A 45 0.20 5.47 -5.60
N ARG A 46 -0.22 4.36 -6.23
CA ARG A 46 0.69 3.25 -6.59
C ARG A 46 0.17 2.31 -7.69
N THR A 47 -0.88 2.67 -8.41
CA THR A 47 -1.49 1.77 -9.41
C THR A 47 -0.63 1.70 -10.66
N ARG A 48 -0.32 0.48 -11.12
CA ARG A 48 0.50 0.21 -12.30
C ARG A 48 -0.36 -0.42 -13.39
N VAL A 49 -0.27 0.15 -14.58
CA VAL A 49 -1.07 -0.27 -15.74
C VAL A 49 -0.19 -0.60 -16.95
N MET A 50 1.01 -1.16 -16.73
CA MET A 50 2.01 -1.30 -17.80
C MET A 50 1.70 -2.42 -18.79
N ALA A 51 1.39 -3.63 -18.30
CA ALA A 51 1.15 -4.78 -19.16
C ALA A 51 -0.17 -4.58 -19.94
N ASN A 52 -0.15 -4.82 -21.25
CA ASN A 52 -1.32 -4.71 -22.13
C ASN A 52 -1.42 -5.94 -23.02
N ILE A 53 -2.44 -6.79 -22.84
CA ILE A 53 -2.71 -7.90 -23.76
C ILE A 53 -3.35 -7.42 -25.06
N ASN A 54 -4.01 -6.26 -25.04
CA ASN A 54 -4.75 -5.69 -26.17
C ASN A 54 -3.94 -4.66 -26.98
N GLY A 55 -2.64 -4.49 -26.73
CA GLY A 55 -1.86 -3.42 -27.37
C GLY A 55 -0.44 -3.31 -26.83
N PRO A 56 0.26 -2.18 -27.04
CA PRO A 56 1.62 -2.00 -26.55
C PRO A 56 1.66 -1.93 -25.01
N SER A 57 2.75 -2.45 -24.43
CA SER A 57 3.02 -2.29 -23.01
C SER A 57 3.46 -0.85 -22.73
N THR A 58 2.55 -0.05 -22.20
CA THR A 58 2.76 1.36 -21.84
C THR A 58 1.79 1.77 -20.75
N THR A 59 2.08 2.86 -20.05
CA THR A 59 1.18 3.51 -19.09
C THR A 59 0.34 4.62 -19.72
N SER A 60 0.86 5.27 -20.77
CA SER A 60 0.21 6.41 -21.40
C SER A 60 -1.04 5.98 -22.16
N GLY A 61 -2.09 6.79 -22.07
CA GLY A 61 -3.40 6.49 -22.68
C GLY A 61 -4.14 5.32 -22.04
N ARG A 62 -3.74 4.88 -20.84
CA ARG A 62 -4.34 3.75 -20.13
C ARG A 62 -4.64 4.11 -18.69
N GLY A 63 -5.58 3.37 -18.09
CA GLY A 63 -6.00 3.58 -16.71
C GLY A 63 -6.53 2.30 -16.06
N ASN A 64 -6.80 2.39 -14.76
CA ASN A 64 -7.51 1.34 -14.04
C ASN A 64 -9.01 1.58 -14.16
N LEU A 65 -9.74 0.56 -14.63
CA LEU A 65 -11.18 0.63 -14.84
C LEU A 65 -11.93 0.40 -13.54
N SER A 66 -11.45 -0.58 -12.78
CA SER A 66 -12.05 -1.01 -11.52
C SER A 66 -11.05 -1.83 -10.74
N PHE A 67 -11.22 -1.84 -9.42
CA PHE A 67 -10.53 -2.78 -8.56
C PHE A 67 -11.46 -3.21 -7.42
N THR A 68 -11.25 -4.42 -6.92
CA THR A 68 -12.00 -5.00 -5.80
C THR A 68 -11.00 -5.61 -4.84
N THR A 69 -11.15 -5.35 -3.54
CA THR A 69 -10.18 -5.81 -2.52
C THR A 69 -10.75 -6.95 -1.71
N ILE A 70 -9.99 -8.04 -1.63
CA ILE A 70 -10.26 -9.22 -0.81
C ILE A 70 -9.78 -8.97 0.62
N ASN A 71 -10.67 -9.24 1.59
CA ASN A 71 -10.36 -9.22 3.02
C ASN A 71 -9.76 -10.58 3.42
N LEU A 72 -8.44 -10.74 3.39
CA LEU A 72 -7.79 -12.02 3.71
C LEU A 72 -8.02 -12.43 5.18
N PRO A 73 -7.97 -11.52 6.18
CA PRO A 73 -8.28 -11.87 7.57
C PRO A 73 -9.65 -12.51 7.75
N ARG A 74 -10.67 -11.98 7.05
CA ARG A 74 -12.03 -12.54 7.08
C ARG A 74 -12.05 -14.02 6.65
N LEU A 75 -11.43 -14.33 5.52
CA LEU A 75 -11.37 -15.71 5.01
C LEU A 75 -10.62 -16.63 5.98
N ALA A 76 -9.57 -16.13 6.61
CA ALA A 76 -8.78 -16.88 7.60
C ALA A 76 -9.57 -17.16 8.88
N ILE A 77 -10.31 -16.17 9.39
CA ILE A 77 -11.17 -16.34 10.58
C ILE A 77 -12.27 -17.37 10.31
N GLU A 78 -12.94 -17.28 9.16
CA GLU A 78 -13.97 -18.26 8.76
C GLU A 78 -13.39 -19.67 8.64
N ALA A 79 -12.25 -19.82 7.95
CA ALA A 79 -11.57 -21.11 7.82
C ALA A 79 -11.17 -21.69 9.18
N SER A 80 -10.68 -20.86 10.10
CA SER A 80 -10.34 -21.27 11.47
C SER A 80 -11.58 -21.72 12.24
N ASN A 81 -12.68 -20.97 12.18
CA ASN A 81 -13.93 -21.31 12.87
C ASN A 81 -14.56 -22.61 12.34
N GLU A 82 -14.58 -22.80 11.03
CA GLU A 82 -15.08 -24.02 10.40
C GLU A 82 -14.24 -25.27 10.73
N ALA A 83 -12.96 -25.07 11.06
CA ALA A 83 -12.07 -26.16 11.44
C ALA A 83 -12.18 -26.56 12.94
N HIS A 84 -12.76 -25.70 13.79
CA HIS A 84 -12.90 -25.95 15.24
C HIS A 84 -13.91 -27.08 15.58
N ASP A 85 -14.74 -27.51 14.65
CA ASP A 85 -15.62 -28.68 14.82
C ASP A 85 -14.90 -30.03 14.67
N SER A 86 -13.61 -30.03 14.28
CA SER A 86 -12.75 -31.22 14.30
C SER A 86 -11.62 -31.02 15.30
N TYR A 87 -11.67 -31.77 16.42
CA TYR A 87 -10.55 -31.89 17.35
C TYR A 87 -9.28 -32.22 16.55
N GLU A 88 -8.26 -31.36 16.66
CA GLU A 88 -6.96 -31.41 15.96
C GLU A 88 -6.92 -30.98 14.48
N ALA A 89 -7.48 -29.82 14.13
CA ALA A 89 -7.05 -29.14 12.91
C ALA A 89 -5.66 -28.51 13.10
N ALA A 90 -4.60 -29.25 12.74
CA ALA A 90 -3.27 -28.67 12.53
C ALA A 90 -3.40 -27.46 11.57
N SER A 91 -2.63 -26.39 11.77
CA SER A 91 -2.71 -25.15 10.95
C SER A 91 -2.70 -25.41 9.42
N ALA A 92 -2.14 -26.54 8.98
CA ALA A 92 -2.23 -27.01 7.59
C ALA A 92 -3.68 -27.20 7.11
N ALA A 93 -4.56 -27.85 7.88
CA ALA A 93 -5.96 -28.08 7.50
C ALA A 93 -6.74 -26.77 7.42
N VAL A 94 -6.47 -25.83 8.34
CA VAL A 94 -7.04 -24.47 8.30
C VAL A 94 -6.53 -23.73 7.05
N TYR A 95 -5.24 -23.83 6.75
CA TYR A 95 -4.64 -23.20 5.58
C TYR A 95 -5.24 -23.73 4.27
N GLU A 96 -5.45 -25.03 4.12
CA GLU A 96 -6.10 -25.60 2.93
C GLU A 96 -7.54 -25.09 2.77
N ARG A 97 -8.32 -25.02 3.85
CA ARG A 97 -9.67 -24.42 3.82
C ARG A 97 -9.63 -22.95 3.43
N PHE A 98 -8.67 -22.19 3.98
CA PHE A 98 -8.45 -20.80 3.63
C PHE A 98 -8.12 -20.63 2.13
N MET A 99 -7.26 -21.49 1.58
CA MET A 99 -6.91 -21.47 0.15
C MET A 99 -8.13 -21.80 -0.74
N HIS A 100 -8.99 -22.73 -0.32
CA HIS A 100 -10.25 -23.02 -1.02
C HIS A 100 -11.20 -21.81 -1.01
N LYS A 101 -11.41 -21.19 0.15
CA LYS A 101 -12.22 -19.96 0.26
C LYS A 101 -11.63 -18.81 -0.56
N LEU A 102 -10.30 -18.70 -0.63
CA LEU A 102 -9.61 -17.72 -1.45
C LEU A 102 -9.93 -17.94 -2.93
N ASP A 103 -9.91 -19.19 -3.41
CA ASP A 103 -10.25 -19.53 -4.79
C ASP A 103 -11.70 -19.16 -5.14
N GLU A 104 -12.66 -19.56 -4.30
CA GLU A 104 -14.07 -19.19 -4.47
C GLU A 104 -14.27 -17.66 -4.48
N THR A 105 -13.56 -16.96 -3.60
CA THR A 105 -13.61 -15.49 -3.53
C THR A 105 -12.98 -14.85 -4.76
N LEU A 106 -11.90 -15.41 -5.29
CA LEU A 106 -11.23 -14.93 -6.49
C LEU A 106 -12.14 -15.08 -7.71
N ASP A 107 -12.83 -16.21 -7.86
CA ASP A 107 -13.80 -16.43 -8.93
C ASP A 107 -14.95 -15.42 -8.85
N LEU A 108 -15.48 -15.16 -7.65
CA LEU A 108 -16.49 -14.13 -7.43
C LEU A 108 -15.99 -12.73 -7.81
N VAL A 109 -14.77 -12.37 -7.38
CA VAL A 109 -14.16 -11.07 -7.70
C VAL A 109 -13.92 -10.93 -9.21
N ILE A 110 -13.46 -11.98 -9.90
CA ILE A 110 -13.28 -11.96 -11.35
C ILE A 110 -14.63 -11.74 -12.04
N GLY A 111 -15.68 -12.49 -11.67
CA GLY A 111 -17.02 -12.32 -12.21
C GLY A 111 -17.56 -10.89 -12.00
N GLN A 112 -17.37 -10.34 -10.81
CA GLN A 112 -17.78 -8.98 -10.48
C GLN A 112 -17.00 -7.91 -11.26
N LEU A 113 -15.69 -8.11 -11.48
CA LEU A 113 -14.89 -7.20 -12.30
C LEU A 113 -15.29 -7.24 -13.77
N LEU A 114 -15.68 -8.41 -14.29
CA LEU A 114 -16.22 -8.56 -15.65
C LEU A 114 -17.55 -7.83 -15.79
N GLU A 115 -18.49 -8.01 -14.85
CA GLU A 115 -19.76 -7.28 -14.88
C GLU A 115 -19.54 -5.76 -14.89
N ARG A 116 -18.61 -5.27 -14.06
CA ARG A 116 -18.24 -3.85 -14.05
C ARG A 116 -17.61 -3.39 -15.35
N PHE A 117 -16.84 -4.24 -16.01
CA PHE A 117 -16.29 -3.94 -17.32
C PHE A 117 -17.42 -3.77 -18.35
N GLU A 118 -18.38 -4.69 -18.38
CA GLU A 118 -19.51 -4.66 -19.30
C GLU A 118 -20.34 -3.38 -19.15
N ILE A 119 -20.66 -2.97 -17.90
CA ILE A 119 -21.37 -1.72 -17.61
C ILE A 119 -20.63 -0.48 -18.14
N GLN A 120 -19.29 -0.49 -18.10
CA GLN A 120 -18.48 0.61 -18.61
C GLN A 120 -18.35 0.57 -20.14
N ALA A 121 -18.26 -0.63 -20.72
CA ALA A 121 -18.11 -0.85 -22.15
C ALA A 121 -19.33 -0.40 -22.97
N GLU A 122 -20.53 -0.43 -22.37
CA GLU A 122 -21.78 0.07 -22.99
C GLU A 122 -21.89 1.61 -23.03
N ARG A 123 -21.00 2.33 -22.32
CA ARG A 123 -20.99 3.78 -22.35
C ARG A 123 -20.53 4.28 -23.70
N HIS A 124 -21.03 5.44 -24.09
CA HIS A 124 -20.72 6.06 -25.37
C HIS A 124 -19.64 7.12 -25.18
N VAL A 125 -18.95 7.50 -26.27
CA VAL A 125 -17.89 8.53 -26.23
C VAL A 125 -18.41 9.85 -25.65
N TYR A 126 -19.67 10.24 -25.94
CA TYR A 126 -20.26 11.46 -25.38
C TYR A 126 -20.40 11.45 -23.84
N ASN A 127 -20.36 10.28 -23.19
CA ASN A 127 -20.32 10.21 -21.73
C ASN A 127 -18.97 10.64 -21.16
N TYR A 128 -17.90 10.57 -21.96
CA TYR A 128 -16.51 10.89 -21.57
C TYR A 128 -15.85 11.80 -22.61
N PRO A 129 -16.37 13.03 -22.81
CA PRO A 129 -15.97 13.90 -23.92
C PRO A 129 -14.48 14.27 -23.89
N PHE A 130 -13.90 14.42 -22.70
CA PHE A 130 -12.47 14.65 -22.55
C PHE A 130 -11.65 13.37 -22.78
N LEU A 131 -11.89 12.34 -21.97
CA LEU A 131 -11.06 11.14 -21.96
C LEU A 131 -11.10 10.38 -23.31
N MET A 132 -12.30 10.20 -23.85
CA MET A 132 -12.50 9.46 -25.10
C MET A 132 -12.56 10.39 -26.30
N GLY A 133 -13.35 11.47 -26.22
CA GLY A 133 -13.61 12.37 -27.35
C GLY A 133 -12.40 13.23 -27.78
N GLN A 134 -11.41 13.45 -26.90
CA GLN A 134 -10.17 14.18 -27.25
C GLN A 134 -8.97 13.25 -27.47
N GLY A 135 -9.17 11.94 -27.62
CA GLY A 135 -8.07 11.00 -27.93
C GLY A 135 -7.08 10.79 -26.78
N VAL A 136 -7.46 11.08 -25.53
CA VAL A 136 -6.57 10.90 -24.37
C VAL A 136 -6.40 9.41 -24.05
N TRP A 137 -7.46 8.62 -24.21
CA TRP A 137 -7.42 7.17 -24.04
C TRP A 137 -6.90 6.49 -25.32
N MET A 138 -6.12 5.42 -25.15
CA MET A 138 -5.53 4.66 -26.25
C MET A 138 -6.61 4.22 -27.24
N ASP A 139 -6.38 4.49 -28.52
CA ASP A 139 -7.27 4.18 -29.64
C ASP A 139 -8.64 4.89 -29.63
N SER A 140 -8.91 5.81 -28.70
CA SER A 140 -10.21 6.49 -28.63
C SER A 140 -10.44 7.51 -29.75
N ASP A 141 -9.38 7.94 -30.44
CA ASP A 141 -9.43 8.76 -31.65
C ASP A 141 -10.12 8.06 -32.83
N LYS A 142 -10.25 6.73 -32.77
CA LYS A 142 -10.90 5.90 -33.80
C LYS A 142 -12.42 5.85 -33.65
N LEU A 143 -12.98 6.35 -32.55
CA LEU A 143 -14.40 6.28 -32.23
C LEU A 143 -15.12 7.60 -32.56
N LYS A 144 -16.37 7.50 -33.00
CA LYS A 144 -17.29 8.63 -33.11
C LYS A 144 -17.98 8.90 -31.79
N ARG A 145 -18.58 10.10 -31.67
CA ARG A 145 -19.24 10.57 -30.45
C ARG A 145 -20.34 9.61 -29.96
N GLU A 146 -21.05 8.97 -30.88
CA GLU A 146 -22.16 8.05 -30.62
C GLU A 146 -21.71 6.58 -30.55
N ASP A 147 -20.43 6.27 -30.75
CA ASP A 147 -19.94 4.89 -30.62
C ASP A 147 -19.78 4.51 -29.15
N THR A 148 -19.93 3.23 -28.85
CA THR A 148 -19.63 2.67 -27.52
C THR A 148 -18.13 2.60 -27.29
N VAL A 149 -17.68 2.69 -26.04
CA VAL A 149 -16.25 2.67 -25.68
C VAL A 149 -15.65 1.26 -25.56
N ARG A 150 -16.46 0.20 -25.77
CA ARG A 150 -16.04 -1.21 -25.60
C ARG A 150 -14.68 -1.53 -26.22
N ASP A 151 -14.48 -1.14 -27.47
CA ASP A 151 -13.31 -1.54 -28.24
C ASP A 151 -12.01 -0.91 -27.73
N VAL A 152 -12.09 0.20 -27.02
CA VAL A 152 -10.91 0.94 -26.51
C VAL A 152 -10.74 0.75 -25.01
N ILE A 153 -11.84 0.62 -24.24
CA ILE A 153 -11.76 0.53 -22.78
C ILE A 153 -11.07 -0.76 -22.31
N LYS A 154 -11.02 -1.80 -23.16
CA LYS A 154 -10.25 -3.04 -22.93
C LYS A 154 -8.74 -2.84 -22.72
N HIS A 155 -8.19 -1.68 -23.11
CA HIS A 155 -6.81 -1.32 -22.76
C HIS A 155 -6.63 -1.06 -21.26
N GLY A 156 -7.68 -0.74 -20.53
CA GLY A 156 -7.61 -0.49 -19.09
C GLY A 156 -7.45 -1.77 -18.28
N THR A 157 -7.07 -1.61 -17.01
CA THR A 157 -6.82 -2.76 -16.10
C THR A 157 -7.99 -3.03 -15.15
N LEU A 158 -8.21 -4.30 -14.81
CA LEU A 158 -9.10 -4.77 -13.76
C LEU A 158 -8.26 -5.29 -12.58
N GLY A 159 -8.31 -4.60 -11.45
CA GLY A 159 -7.43 -4.85 -10.31
C GLY A 159 -8.03 -5.81 -9.29
N ILE A 160 -7.33 -6.89 -8.98
CA ILE A 160 -7.62 -7.76 -7.84
C ILE A 160 -6.74 -7.31 -6.69
N GLY A 161 -7.38 -6.71 -5.69
CA GLY A 161 -6.74 -6.16 -4.50
C GLY A 161 -6.78 -7.12 -3.32
N PHE A 162 -5.86 -6.95 -2.36
CA PHE A 162 -5.91 -7.66 -1.09
C PHE A 162 -5.32 -6.83 0.06
N ILE A 163 -5.71 -7.19 1.28
CA ILE A 163 -5.25 -6.57 2.53
C ILE A 163 -5.16 -7.62 3.65
N GLY A 164 -4.31 -7.35 4.65
CA GLY A 164 -4.30 -8.08 5.91
C GLY A 164 -3.62 -9.45 5.81
N LEU A 165 -2.58 -9.59 4.98
CA LEU A 165 -1.85 -10.85 4.88
C LEU A 165 -1.22 -11.24 6.22
N ALA A 166 -0.73 -10.27 7.00
CA ALA A 166 -0.16 -10.52 8.32
C ALA A 166 -1.21 -11.09 9.29
N GLU A 167 -2.38 -10.45 9.38
CA GLU A 167 -3.45 -10.89 10.27
C GLU A 167 -4.08 -12.22 9.82
N ALA A 168 -4.18 -12.46 8.51
CA ALA A 168 -4.60 -13.77 7.98
C ALA A 168 -3.63 -14.88 8.41
N MET A 169 -2.32 -14.66 8.28
CA MET A 169 -1.32 -15.62 8.75
C MET A 169 -1.37 -15.80 10.27
N LYS A 170 -1.56 -14.71 11.03
CA LYS A 170 -1.71 -14.75 12.50
C LYS A 170 -2.92 -15.60 12.92
N ALA A 171 -4.05 -15.47 12.23
CA ALA A 171 -5.27 -16.23 12.50
C ALA A 171 -5.14 -17.74 12.23
N ILE A 172 -4.27 -18.15 11.29
CA ILE A 172 -4.09 -19.56 10.89
C ILE A 172 -2.97 -20.24 11.70
N PHE A 173 -1.83 -19.55 11.86
CA PHE A 173 -0.58 -20.13 12.38
C PHE A 173 -0.19 -19.59 13.76
N GLY A 174 -0.96 -18.65 14.33
CA GLY A 174 -0.62 -17.97 15.58
C GLY A 174 0.57 -17.02 15.47
N ARG A 175 1.13 -16.83 14.27
CA ARG A 175 2.25 -15.92 13.96
C ARG A 175 2.11 -15.37 12.54
N ASN A 176 2.68 -14.19 12.26
CA ASN A 176 2.68 -13.58 10.94
C ASN A 176 3.92 -13.95 10.10
N HIS A 177 3.95 -13.48 8.86
CA HIS A 177 4.98 -13.81 7.87
C HIS A 177 6.36 -13.18 8.15
N ALA A 178 6.50 -12.26 9.11
CA ALA A 178 7.80 -11.76 9.54
C ALA A 178 8.42 -12.61 10.67
N GLU A 179 7.58 -13.34 11.41
CA GLU A 179 7.97 -14.12 12.59
C GLU A 179 8.53 -15.51 12.23
N SER A 180 8.15 -16.10 11.09
CA SER A 180 8.58 -17.45 10.69
C SER A 180 8.75 -17.60 9.19
N LYS A 181 9.84 -18.26 8.76
CA LYS A 181 10.09 -18.58 7.35
C LYS A 181 9.02 -19.51 6.78
N GLU A 182 8.57 -20.50 7.55
CA GLU A 182 7.48 -21.40 7.17
C GLU A 182 6.20 -20.61 6.86
N VAL A 183 5.83 -19.68 7.75
CA VAL A 183 4.63 -18.84 7.57
C VAL A 183 4.82 -17.85 6.43
N TRP A 184 6.04 -17.35 6.21
CA TRP A 184 6.36 -16.56 5.03
C TRP A 184 6.15 -17.34 3.73
N ASP A 185 6.54 -18.62 3.67
CA ASP A 185 6.34 -19.48 2.50
C ASP A 185 4.84 -19.70 2.21
N HIS A 186 4.04 -19.88 3.26
CA HIS A 186 2.58 -19.92 3.14
C HIS A 186 2.01 -18.59 2.65
N ALA A 187 2.45 -17.46 3.22
CA ALA A 187 2.01 -16.13 2.81
C ALA A 187 2.36 -15.82 1.34
N TYR A 188 3.55 -16.24 0.89
CA TYR A 188 3.97 -16.11 -0.50
C TYR A 188 3.03 -16.88 -1.43
N LYS A 189 2.72 -18.14 -1.11
CA LYS A 189 1.78 -18.98 -1.87
C LYS A 189 0.38 -18.38 -1.98
N VAL A 190 -0.10 -17.66 -0.96
CA VAL A 190 -1.38 -16.93 -1.02
C VAL A 190 -1.34 -15.90 -2.15
N VAL A 191 -0.32 -15.04 -2.18
CA VAL A 191 -0.22 -13.98 -3.18
C VAL A 191 0.10 -14.54 -4.56
N GLU A 192 0.90 -15.61 -4.63
CA GLU A 192 1.19 -16.35 -5.85
C GLU A 192 -0.10 -16.95 -6.46
N ARG A 193 -0.99 -17.50 -5.62
CA ARG A 193 -2.28 -18.01 -6.07
C ARG A 193 -3.14 -16.91 -6.69
N ILE A 194 -3.23 -15.74 -6.03
CA ILE A 194 -3.94 -14.56 -6.55
C ILE A 194 -3.34 -14.13 -7.91
N ARG A 195 -2.01 -14.09 -8.03
CA ARG A 195 -1.32 -13.74 -9.28
C ARG A 195 -1.62 -14.72 -10.40
N ASN A 196 -1.53 -16.02 -10.12
CA ASN A 196 -1.77 -17.07 -11.10
C ASN A 196 -3.21 -17.03 -11.64
N LEU A 197 -4.21 -16.87 -10.78
CA LEU A 197 -5.61 -16.75 -11.21
C LEU A 197 -5.86 -15.44 -11.99
N SER A 198 -5.21 -14.34 -11.60
CA SER A 198 -5.22 -13.09 -12.36
C SER A 198 -4.64 -13.27 -13.78
N ASP A 199 -3.53 -13.99 -13.93
CA ASP A 199 -2.94 -14.28 -15.25
C ASP A 199 -3.81 -15.23 -16.09
N GLN A 200 -4.44 -16.22 -15.45
CA GLN A 200 -5.39 -17.11 -16.13
C GLN A 200 -6.61 -16.33 -16.64
N ALA A 201 -7.21 -15.47 -15.81
CA ALA A 201 -8.31 -14.60 -16.22
C ALA A 201 -7.91 -13.66 -17.37
N THR A 202 -6.70 -13.10 -17.31
CA THR A 202 -6.17 -12.27 -18.41
C THR A 202 -6.15 -13.01 -19.74
N LYS A 203 -5.69 -14.27 -19.73
CA LYS A 203 -5.64 -15.12 -20.93
C LYS A 203 -7.05 -15.54 -21.39
N ALA A 204 -7.90 -15.93 -20.45
CA ALA A 204 -9.24 -16.46 -20.75
C ALA A 204 -10.18 -15.40 -21.33
N TYR A 205 -10.17 -14.20 -20.76
CA TYR A 205 -11.09 -13.11 -21.16
C TYR A 205 -10.45 -12.08 -22.10
N HIS A 206 -9.14 -12.19 -22.34
CA HIS A 206 -8.39 -11.22 -23.14
C HIS A 206 -8.54 -9.77 -22.63
N LEU A 207 -8.60 -9.61 -21.30
CA LEU A 207 -8.68 -8.33 -20.58
C LEU A 207 -7.51 -8.20 -19.61
N ASN A 208 -7.10 -6.99 -19.27
CA ASN A 208 -5.91 -6.78 -18.44
C ASN A 208 -6.19 -6.91 -16.94
N PHE A 209 -6.25 -8.15 -16.42
CA PHE A 209 -6.30 -8.34 -14.97
C PHE A 209 -4.92 -8.12 -14.35
N SER A 210 -4.89 -7.52 -13.16
CA SER A 210 -3.65 -7.30 -12.42
C SER A 210 -3.87 -7.43 -10.92
N VAL A 211 -2.79 -7.71 -10.18
CA VAL A 211 -2.83 -7.80 -8.71
C VAL A 211 -2.31 -6.52 -8.10
N ILE A 212 -3.11 -5.88 -7.26
CA ILE A 212 -2.76 -4.64 -6.58
C ILE A 212 -2.64 -4.87 -5.07
N ALA A 213 -1.50 -4.48 -4.50
CA ALA A 213 -1.43 -4.24 -3.07
C ALA A 213 -2.30 -3.00 -2.77
N THR A 214 -3.54 -3.18 -2.35
CA THR A 214 -4.53 -2.11 -2.19
C THR A 214 -4.04 -1.04 -1.22
N PRO A 215 -3.95 0.25 -1.60
CA PRO A 215 -3.70 1.33 -0.64
C PRO A 215 -4.92 1.44 0.29
N ALA A 216 -4.80 0.91 1.50
CA ALA A 216 -5.93 0.70 2.39
C ALA A 216 -6.31 1.92 3.26
N GLU A 217 -6.20 3.14 2.72
CA GLU A 217 -6.59 4.34 3.46
C GLU A 217 -8.11 4.31 3.74
N GLY A 218 -8.49 4.29 5.01
CA GLY A 218 -9.87 4.11 5.47
C GLY A 218 -10.44 2.69 5.34
N LEU A 219 -10.00 1.91 4.34
CA LEU A 219 -10.46 0.53 4.15
C LEU A 219 -9.98 -0.41 5.27
N SER A 220 -8.74 -0.23 5.73
CA SER A 220 -8.15 -1.07 6.79
C SER A 220 -8.99 -1.06 8.06
N GLY A 221 -9.42 0.12 8.53
CA GLY A 221 -10.28 0.27 9.70
C GLY A 221 -11.73 -0.14 9.44
N ARG A 222 -12.22 -0.02 8.19
CA ARG A 222 -13.57 -0.48 7.83
C ARG A 222 -13.70 -1.99 7.96
N PHE A 223 -12.74 -2.76 7.43
CA PHE A 223 -12.80 -4.22 7.51
C PHE A 223 -12.69 -4.72 8.94
N VAL A 224 -11.74 -4.21 9.74
CA VAL A 224 -11.64 -4.54 11.17
C VAL A 224 -12.97 -4.32 11.89
N ARG A 225 -13.64 -3.19 11.67
CA ARG A 225 -14.93 -2.90 12.32
C ARG A 225 -16.03 -3.91 11.97
N ILE A 226 -16.09 -4.34 10.71
CA ILE A 226 -17.09 -5.31 10.25
C ILE A 226 -16.78 -6.68 10.85
N ASP A 227 -15.51 -7.10 10.80
CA ASP A 227 -15.06 -8.40 11.31
C ASP A 227 -15.17 -8.47 12.84
N ARG A 228 -14.79 -7.41 13.55
CA ARG A 228 -14.93 -7.32 15.00
C ARG A 228 -16.39 -7.36 15.45
N LYS A 229 -17.32 -6.80 14.67
CA LYS A 229 -18.76 -6.87 14.97
C LYS A 229 -19.28 -8.32 14.90
N GLU A 230 -18.71 -9.12 14.01
CA GLU A 230 -19.21 -10.46 13.71
C GLU A 230 -18.51 -11.56 14.50
N PHE A 231 -17.19 -11.47 14.66
CA PHE A 231 -16.37 -12.49 15.31
C PHE A 231 -15.80 -12.05 16.67
N GLY A 232 -16.06 -10.81 17.08
CA GLY A 232 -15.48 -10.25 18.31
C GLY A 232 -14.01 -9.86 18.17
N GLU A 233 -13.37 -9.69 19.32
CA GLU A 233 -11.97 -9.31 19.41
C GLU A 233 -11.07 -10.55 19.41
N ILE A 234 -10.18 -10.64 18.41
CA ILE A 234 -9.23 -11.73 18.21
C ILE A 234 -7.82 -11.14 18.36
N GLU A 235 -7.06 -11.65 19.31
CA GLU A 235 -5.71 -11.19 19.62
C GLU A 235 -4.79 -11.26 18.39
N GLY A 236 -4.10 -10.17 18.08
CA GLY A 236 -3.21 -10.09 16.93
C GLY A 236 -3.91 -10.00 15.56
N VAL A 237 -5.26 -10.01 15.52
CA VAL A 237 -6.04 -9.99 14.28
C VAL A 237 -7.00 -8.80 14.28
N THR A 238 -8.03 -8.80 15.14
CA THR A 238 -9.06 -7.74 15.18
C THR A 238 -8.99 -6.86 16.41
N ASP A 239 -8.00 -7.05 17.30
CA ASP A 239 -7.73 -6.25 18.50
C ASP A 239 -7.31 -4.80 18.18
N ARG A 240 -6.50 -4.63 17.14
CA ARG A 240 -6.05 -3.33 16.63
C ARG A 240 -7.13 -2.67 15.77
N PRO A 241 -7.13 -1.33 15.64
CA PRO A 241 -8.16 -0.60 14.89
C PRO A 241 -8.00 -0.66 13.36
N TYR A 242 -7.01 -1.39 12.84
CA TYR A 242 -6.70 -1.50 11.41
C TYR A 242 -6.07 -2.87 11.09
N TYR A 243 -6.24 -3.31 9.84
CA TYR A 243 -5.42 -4.39 9.27
C TYR A 243 -4.16 -3.86 8.62
N THR A 244 -3.11 -4.67 8.62
CA THR A 244 -1.86 -4.36 7.95
C THR A 244 -2.06 -4.32 6.43
N ASN A 245 -1.40 -3.36 5.79
CA ASN A 245 -1.58 -3.07 4.37
C ASN A 245 -1.03 -4.21 3.50
N SER A 246 -1.89 -4.85 2.72
CA SER A 246 -1.50 -5.90 1.76
C SER A 246 -0.52 -6.94 2.32
N PHE A 247 0.73 -6.95 1.83
CA PHE A 247 1.81 -7.88 2.21
C PHE A 247 2.82 -7.27 3.19
N HIS A 248 2.59 -6.05 3.69
CA HIS A 248 3.57 -5.36 4.53
C HIS A 248 3.83 -6.13 5.82
N VAL A 249 5.07 -6.06 6.28
CA VAL A 249 5.39 -6.43 7.67
C VAL A 249 4.70 -5.41 8.60
N PRO A 250 3.94 -5.86 9.63
CA PRO A 250 3.22 -4.95 10.51
C PRO A 250 4.14 -3.93 11.18
N VAL A 251 3.66 -2.70 11.33
CA VAL A 251 4.44 -1.57 11.87
C VAL A 251 4.89 -1.75 13.33
N TYR A 252 4.24 -2.66 14.06
CA TYR A 252 4.58 -2.98 15.44
C TYR A 252 5.62 -4.11 15.56
N GLU A 253 5.99 -4.75 14.45
CA GLU A 253 7.04 -5.76 14.44
C GLU A 253 8.42 -5.10 14.50
N GLN A 254 9.28 -5.62 15.38
CA GLN A 254 10.67 -5.17 15.48
C GLN A 254 11.52 -5.90 14.42
N VAL A 255 11.47 -5.40 13.19
CA VAL A 255 12.27 -5.91 12.07
C VAL A 255 13.28 -4.86 11.61
N GLY A 256 14.53 -5.27 11.38
CA GLY A 256 15.55 -4.38 10.79
C GLY A 256 15.21 -4.03 9.34
N VAL A 257 15.62 -2.84 8.90
CA VAL A 257 15.32 -2.29 7.56
C VAL A 257 15.62 -3.27 6.42
N PHE A 258 16.85 -3.81 6.38
CA PHE A 258 17.26 -4.75 5.32
C PHE A 258 16.42 -6.03 5.32
N ARG A 259 16.15 -6.58 6.52
CA ARG A 259 15.28 -7.77 6.64
C ARG A 259 13.84 -7.48 6.21
N LYS A 260 13.29 -6.30 6.51
CA LYS A 260 11.97 -5.90 6.01
C LYS A 260 11.95 -5.86 4.48
N ILE A 261 12.99 -5.30 3.87
CA ILE A 261 13.15 -5.26 2.42
C ILE A 261 13.20 -6.68 1.84
N ASP A 262 13.99 -7.59 2.42
CA ASP A 262 14.08 -8.98 1.98
C ASP A 262 12.74 -9.72 2.08
N LEU A 263 11.97 -9.46 3.14
CA LEU A 263 10.67 -10.09 3.33
C LEU A 263 9.62 -9.58 2.33
N GLU A 264 9.65 -8.29 1.99
CA GLU A 264 8.63 -7.64 1.16
C GLU A 264 8.94 -7.67 -0.34
N ALA A 265 10.22 -7.64 -0.74
CA ALA A 265 10.60 -7.52 -2.14
C ALA A 265 10.05 -8.63 -3.06
N PRO A 266 10.02 -9.92 -2.65
CA PRO A 266 9.45 -10.97 -3.49
C PRO A 266 7.96 -10.75 -3.84
N PHE A 267 7.19 -10.05 -3.00
CA PHE A 267 5.78 -9.74 -3.27
C PHE A 267 5.60 -8.67 -4.34
N HIS A 268 6.60 -7.82 -4.60
CA HIS A 268 6.53 -6.79 -5.65
C HIS A 268 6.40 -7.42 -7.04
N ALA A 269 7.08 -8.54 -7.28
CA ALA A 269 6.98 -9.29 -8.53
C ALA A 269 5.58 -9.87 -8.76
N LEU A 270 4.88 -10.26 -7.69
CA LEU A 270 3.52 -10.79 -7.74
C LEU A 270 2.47 -9.69 -7.88
N CYS A 271 2.72 -8.48 -7.37
CA CYS A 271 1.75 -7.38 -7.38
C CYS A 271 1.94 -6.43 -8.58
N ASN A 272 1.77 -6.95 -9.80
CA ASN A 272 2.02 -6.21 -11.05
C ASN A 272 1.11 -4.99 -11.29
N GLY A 273 -0.05 -4.93 -10.63
CA GLY A 273 -1.03 -3.84 -10.66
C GLY A 273 -0.76 -2.71 -9.66
N GLY A 274 0.22 -2.88 -8.77
CA GLY A 274 0.65 -1.84 -7.84
C GLY A 274 1.20 -2.41 -6.54
N HIS A 275 2.30 -1.84 -6.06
CA HIS A 275 2.99 -2.21 -4.83
C HIS A 275 3.84 -1.05 -4.33
N ILE A 276 4.20 -1.08 -3.06
CA ILE A 276 5.18 -0.17 -2.46
C ILE A 276 5.72 -0.81 -1.18
N THR A 277 6.96 -0.56 -0.83
CA THR A 277 7.51 -0.83 0.51
C THR A 277 7.88 0.48 1.17
N TYR A 278 7.53 0.61 2.45
CA TYR A 278 7.91 1.72 3.30
C TYR A 278 9.04 1.30 4.24
N VAL A 279 10.07 2.12 4.32
CA VAL A 279 11.14 1.99 5.32
C VAL A 279 11.02 3.17 6.27
N GLU A 280 10.86 2.88 7.55
CA GLU A 280 10.86 3.91 8.60
C GLU A 280 12.29 4.12 9.10
N LEU A 281 12.78 5.36 9.06
CA LEU A 281 14.06 5.73 9.62
C LEU A 281 13.89 6.69 10.80
N ASP A 282 14.49 6.34 11.92
CA ASP A 282 14.58 7.21 13.08
C ASP A 282 15.71 8.23 12.90
N GLY A 283 15.42 9.47 13.28
CA GLY A 283 16.41 10.54 13.33
C GLY A 283 16.59 11.34 12.03
N ASP A 284 17.65 12.14 12.02
CA ASP A 284 17.95 13.10 10.96
C ASP A 284 18.72 12.46 9.82
N VAL A 285 17.99 11.90 8.85
CA VAL A 285 18.58 11.33 7.63
C VAL A 285 19.42 12.34 6.85
N SER A 286 19.17 13.64 6.97
CA SER A 286 19.99 14.66 6.29
C SER A 286 21.44 14.67 6.80
N LYS A 287 21.68 14.15 8.02
CA LYS A 287 23.01 14.03 8.61
C LYS A 287 23.72 12.73 8.23
N ASN A 288 23.04 11.79 7.58
CA ASN A 288 23.63 10.53 7.14
C ASN A 288 23.18 10.15 5.72
N PRO A 289 23.60 10.91 4.69
CA PRO A 289 23.24 10.64 3.31
C PRO A 289 23.77 9.27 2.81
N GLU A 290 24.89 8.80 3.36
CA GLU A 290 25.50 7.51 3.01
C GLU A 290 24.58 6.33 3.39
N ALA A 291 24.03 6.33 4.61
CA ALA A 291 23.06 5.30 5.02
C ALA A 291 21.76 5.35 4.21
N PHE A 292 21.33 6.55 3.80
CA PHE A 292 20.16 6.71 2.94
C PHE A 292 20.40 6.12 1.53
N GLU A 293 21.56 6.39 0.95
CA GLU A 293 21.98 5.82 -0.34
C GLU A 293 22.15 4.30 -0.26
N GLU A 294 22.68 3.78 0.84
CA GLU A 294 22.82 2.34 1.08
C GLU A 294 21.45 1.65 1.07
N ILE A 295 20.46 2.22 1.76
CA ILE A 295 19.10 1.65 1.79
C ILE A 295 18.47 1.68 0.39
N ILE A 296 18.58 2.78 -0.34
CA ILE A 296 18.05 2.87 -1.72
C ILE A 296 18.71 1.84 -2.63
N THR A 297 20.04 1.73 -2.53
CA THR A 297 20.83 0.78 -3.31
C THR A 297 20.43 -0.65 -2.96
N TYR A 298 20.19 -0.94 -1.69
CA TYR A 298 19.72 -2.24 -1.26
C TYR A 298 18.30 -2.55 -1.76
N MET A 299 17.36 -1.59 -1.64
CA MET A 299 15.99 -1.72 -2.17
C MET A 299 16.02 -2.03 -3.67
N ARG A 300 16.90 -1.35 -4.43
CA ARG A 300 17.15 -1.64 -5.84
C ARG A 300 17.59 -3.08 -6.06
N HIS A 301 18.63 -3.52 -5.36
CA HIS A 301 19.21 -4.87 -5.55
C HIS A 301 18.28 -5.99 -5.11
N ALA A 302 17.46 -5.75 -4.09
CA ALA A 302 16.45 -6.70 -3.62
C ALA A 302 15.24 -6.83 -4.56
N GLY A 303 15.08 -5.91 -5.54
CA GLY A 303 13.98 -5.94 -6.50
C GLY A 303 12.74 -5.15 -6.06
N ILE A 304 12.88 -4.18 -5.15
CA ILE A 304 11.78 -3.28 -4.78
C ILE A 304 11.44 -2.36 -5.95
N GLY A 305 10.30 -2.64 -6.61
CA GLY A 305 9.84 -1.85 -7.75
C GLY A 305 9.39 -0.42 -7.42
N TYR A 306 8.88 -0.17 -6.21
CA TYR A 306 8.52 1.15 -5.72
C TYR A 306 8.77 1.22 -4.21
N GLY A 307 9.67 2.10 -3.80
CA GLY A 307 10.08 2.25 -2.41
C GLY A 307 9.84 3.65 -1.91
N SER A 308 9.55 3.79 -0.62
CA SER A 308 9.60 5.07 0.05
C SER A 308 10.25 4.97 1.41
N ILE A 309 11.02 5.99 1.74
CA ILE A 309 11.68 6.13 3.03
C ILE A 309 10.96 7.24 3.79
N ASN A 310 10.39 6.87 4.92
CA ASN A 310 9.71 7.76 5.84
C ASN A 310 10.69 8.20 6.91
N HIS A 311 10.77 9.51 7.12
CA HIS A 311 11.57 10.11 8.17
C HIS A 311 10.81 11.28 8.78
N ALA A 312 11.12 11.60 10.03
CA ALA A 312 10.47 12.70 10.71
C ALA A 312 10.95 14.04 10.13
N VAL A 313 10.00 14.84 9.65
CA VAL A 313 10.23 16.25 9.30
C VAL A 313 9.22 17.06 10.09
N ASP A 314 9.72 18.04 10.83
CA ASP A 314 8.90 18.98 11.58
C ASP A 314 8.78 20.29 10.79
N TYR A 315 7.65 20.98 10.98
CA TYR A 315 7.38 22.29 10.38
C TYR A 315 7.07 23.31 11.46
N ASP A 316 7.78 24.44 11.46
CA ASP A 316 7.47 25.58 12.32
C ASP A 316 6.50 26.54 11.61
N PRO A 317 5.23 26.65 12.03
CA PRO A 317 4.23 27.49 11.38
C PRO A 317 4.48 29.00 11.50
N VAL A 318 5.37 29.44 12.39
CA VAL A 318 5.64 30.85 12.61
C VAL A 318 6.72 31.33 11.65
N CYS A 319 7.88 30.65 11.66
CA CYS A 319 9.00 31.07 10.81
C CYS A 319 9.03 30.35 9.46
N GLY A 320 8.35 29.22 9.31
CA GLY A 320 8.38 28.38 8.11
C GLY A 320 9.65 27.53 7.99
N TYR A 321 10.28 27.16 9.11
CA TYR A 321 11.39 26.21 9.10
C TYR A 321 10.85 24.79 8.87
N THR A 322 11.47 24.06 7.95
CA THR A 322 11.19 22.65 7.68
C THR A 322 12.45 21.84 7.94
N GLY A 323 12.36 20.83 8.79
CA GLY A 323 13.50 20.01 9.24
C GLY A 323 13.22 19.44 10.62
N ILE A 324 14.20 18.79 11.26
CA ILE A 324 13.96 18.25 12.60
C ILE A 324 13.99 19.37 13.64
N ILE A 325 12.88 19.50 14.37
CA ILE A 325 12.72 20.38 15.50
C ILE A 325 12.68 19.51 16.75
N ASN A 326 13.70 19.65 17.59
CA ASN A 326 13.69 19.05 18.93
C ASN A 326 12.79 19.91 19.85
N ASP A 327 13.33 20.48 20.92
CA ASP A 327 12.55 21.34 21.82
C ASP A 327 12.45 22.80 21.34
N VAL A 328 13.40 23.23 20.50
CA VAL A 328 13.57 24.63 20.08
C VAL A 328 13.74 24.68 18.57
N CYS A 329 12.98 25.55 17.90
CA CYS A 329 13.16 25.76 16.46
C CYS A 329 14.60 26.27 16.19
N PRO A 330 15.39 25.60 15.34
CA PRO A 330 16.77 26.01 15.07
C PRO A 330 16.85 27.33 14.31
N ARG A 331 15.76 27.76 13.66
CA ARG A 331 15.70 29.02 12.91
C ARG A 331 15.26 30.20 13.77
N CYS A 332 14.16 30.05 14.49
CA CYS A 332 13.53 31.18 15.19
C CYS A 332 13.75 31.16 16.71
N GLY A 333 14.28 30.07 17.26
CA GLY A 333 14.63 29.95 18.68
C GLY A 333 13.43 29.77 19.62
N ARG A 334 12.21 29.70 19.10
CA ARG A 334 10.99 29.54 19.91
C ARG A 334 10.75 28.08 20.29
N ARG A 335 10.12 27.86 21.44
CA ARG A 335 9.52 26.57 21.82
C ARG A 335 8.07 26.49 21.43
N GLU A 336 7.51 25.31 21.62
CA GLU A 336 6.09 25.07 21.44
C GLU A 336 5.17 25.96 22.28
N GLY A 337 4.23 26.62 21.61
CA GLY A 337 3.25 27.53 22.22
C GLY A 337 3.77 28.95 22.43
N GLU A 338 5.05 29.20 22.15
CA GLU A 338 5.65 30.52 22.27
C GLU A 338 5.48 31.32 20.98
N GLY A 339 5.10 32.60 21.16
CA GLY A 339 5.20 33.60 20.11
C GLY A 339 6.64 34.03 19.89
N ILE A 340 6.88 34.75 18.80
CA ILE A 340 8.16 35.42 18.53
C ILE A 340 7.90 36.91 18.39
N GLU A 341 8.87 37.73 18.78
CA GLU A 341 8.85 39.16 18.53
C GLU A 341 8.68 39.46 17.03
N LEU A 342 7.77 40.38 16.71
CA LEU A 342 7.40 40.70 15.33
C LEU A 342 8.60 41.18 14.51
N SER A 343 9.49 41.96 15.12
CA SER A 343 10.73 42.45 14.48
C SER A 343 11.64 41.30 14.04
N ARG A 344 11.76 40.26 14.87
CA ARG A 344 12.55 39.06 14.56
C ARG A 344 11.90 38.22 13.48
N LEU A 345 10.57 38.13 13.48
CA LEU A 345 9.83 37.44 12.43
C LEU A 345 10.01 38.12 11.06
N GLU A 346 9.91 39.44 11.02
CA GLU A 346 10.13 40.23 9.80
C GLU A 346 11.56 40.08 9.26
N GLU A 347 12.56 40.07 10.14
CA GLU A 347 13.95 39.81 9.77
C GLU A 347 14.12 38.43 9.10
N LEU A 348 13.56 37.39 9.71
CA LEU A 348 13.62 36.02 9.18
C LEU A 348 12.89 35.89 7.84
N ARG A 349 11.76 36.60 7.64
CA ARG A 349 11.04 36.62 6.35
C ARG A 349 11.85 37.29 5.25
N ARG A 350 12.57 38.37 5.55
CA ARG A 350 13.44 39.06 4.58
C ARG A 350 14.61 38.19 4.12
N GLN A 351 15.17 37.36 5.00
CA GLN A 351 16.29 36.46 4.67
C GLN A 351 15.93 35.35 3.67
N ASN A 352 14.65 34.99 3.54
CA ASN A 352 14.20 33.89 2.67
C ASN A 352 13.68 34.32 1.29
N GLY A 353 13.96 35.56 0.86
CA GLY A 353 13.51 36.06 -0.44
C GLY A 353 11.98 36.22 -0.47
N GLY A 354 11.48 37.11 0.38
CA GLY A 354 10.05 37.34 0.64
C GLY A 354 9.15 37.21 -0.59
N LYS A 355 8.13 36.37 -0.47
CA LYS A 355 6.83 36.63 -1.06
C LYS A 355 5.98 37.40 -0.07
#